data_AF-A0A3P2RLX9-F1
#
_entry.id   AF-A0A3P2RLX9-F1
#
_cell.length_a   1.000
_cell.length_b   1.000
_cell.length_c   1.000
_cell.angle_alpha   90.00
_cell.angle_beta   90.00
_cell.angle_gamma   90.00
#
_symmetry.space_group_name_H-M   'P 1'
#
loop_
_entity.id
_entity.type
_entity.pdbx_description
1 polymer ?
#
loop_
_entity_poly.entity_id
_entity_poly.type
_entity_poly.pdbx_seq_one_letter_code
_entity_poly.pdbx_strand_id
1 'polypeptide(L)'
;MAEPKIPQDMQEVTDQVILMNARGFEVSEDDVIREALKAGFQAIVNDRMDGNYDTVRWDDDFSGLQIVGIDDSIEGEIQPADGEPSFIEQFKEDPNKVWFKLDNAAASIIGR
;
A
#
# COMPACT_ATOMS: atom_id res chain seq x y z
N MET A 1 -4.00 -19.78 10.43
CA MET A 1 -3.07 -19.32 9.39
C MET A 1 -2.70 -17.91 9.81
N ALA A 2 -1.42 -17.60 10.04
CA ALA A 2 -1.04 -16.22 10.34
C ALA A 2 -1.28 -15.42 9.07
N GLU A 3 -2.05 -14.34 9.16
CA GLU A 3 -2.18 -13.37 8.06
C GLU A 3 -0.76 -12.93 7.66
N PRO A 4 -0.46 -12.81 6.35
CA PRO A 4 0.84 -12.32 5.93
C PRO A 4 1.05 -10.94 6.55
N LYS A 5 2.07 -10.82 7.40
CA LYS A 5 2.41 -9.56 8.05
C LYS A 5 2.80 -8.57 6.95
N ILE A 6 2.16 -7.40 6.93
CA ILE A 6 2.47 -6.30 6.01
C ILE A 6 3.80 -5.68 6.45
N PRO A 7 4.87 -5.71 5.64
CA PRO A 7 6.12 -5.05 5.96
C PRO A 7 5.92 -3.57 6.25
N GLN A 8 6.49 -3.09 7.35
CA GLN A 8 6.40 -1.69 7.76
C GLN A 8 7.66 -0.88 7.38
N ASP A 9 8.79 -1.56 7.17
CA ASP A 9 10.08 -0.94 6.84
C ASP A 9 10.92 -1.82 5.89
N MET A 10 12.08 -1.30 5.47
CA MET A 10 12.98 -2.00 4.56
C MET A 10 13.61 -3.28 5.15
N GLN A 11 13.77 -3.37 6.47
CA GLN A 11 14.30 -4.59 7.09
C GLN A 11 13.28 -5.73 6.94
N GLU A 12 12.01 -5.44 7.22
CA GLU A 12 10.91 -6.41 7.05
C GLU A 12 10.69 -6.79 5.58
N VAL A 13 10.88 -5.84 4.65
CA VAL A 13 10.88 -6.12 3.20
C VAL A 13 11.98 -7.11 2.85
N THR A 14 13.23 -6.87 3.26
CA THR A 14 14.35 -7.77 2.98
C THR A 14 14.10 -9.17 3.56
N ASP A 15 13.60 -9.26 4.80
CA ASP A 15 13.26 -10.54 5.44
C ASP A 15 12.18 -11.29 4.64
N GLN A 16 11.16 -10.59 4.16
CA GLN A 16 10.10 -11.19 3.36
C GLN A 16 10.60 -11.62 1.98
N VAL A 17 11.45 -10.83 1.31
CA VAL A 17 12.10 -11.22 0.05
C VAL A 17 12.88 -12.53 0.23
N ILE A 18 13.70 -12.63 1.28
CA ILE A 18 14.48 -13.84 1.59
C ILE A 18 13.53 -15.04 1.81
N LEU A 19 12.49 -14.85 2.61
CA LEU A 19 11.51 -15.91 2.90
C LEU A 19 10.78 -16.40 1.65
N MET A 20 10.36 -15.48 0.78
CA MET A 20 9.63 -15.78 -0.45
C MET A 20 10.53 -16.51 -1.46
N ASN A 21 11.75 -16.02 -1.67
CA ASN A 21 12.73 -16.67 -2.54
C ASN A 21 13.12 -18.06 -2.03
N ALA A 22 13.28 -18.25 -0.71
CA ALA A 22 13.53 -19.56 -0.11
C ALA A 22 12.38 -20.56 -0.33
N ARG A 23 11.16 -20.06 -0.57
CA ARG A 23 9.96 -20.86 -0.91
C ARG A 23 9.78 -21.06 -2.42
N GLY A 24 10.68 -20.53 -3.25
CA GLY A 24 10.65 -20.64 -4.71
C GLY A 24 9.84 -19.54 -5.40
N PHE A 25 9.41 -18.50 -4.69
CA PHE A 25 8.81 -17.31 -5.30
C PHE A 25 9.93 -16.32 -5.63
N GLU A 26 10.25 -16.14 -6.91
CA GLU A 26 11.21 -15.12 -7.38
C GLU A 26 10.57 -13.74 -7.26
N VAL A 27 10.90 -13.02 -6.19
CA VAL A 27 10.37 -11.67 -5.90
C VAL A 27 11.50 -10.69 -5.59
N SER A 28 11.34 -9.45 -6.03
CA SER A 28 12.23 -8.34 -5.69
C SER A 28 11.74 -7.55 -4.47
N GLU A 29 12.61 -6.69 -3.92
CA GLU A 29 12.21 -5.72 -2.87
C GLU A 29 11.07 -4.83 -3.36
N ASP A 30 11.13 -4.35 -4.60
CA ASP A 30 10.11 -3.50 -5.19
C ASP A 30 8.75 -4.21 -5.29
N ASP A 31 8.73 -5.51 -5.60
CA ASP A 31 7.49 -6.29 -5.63
C ASP A 31 6.88 -6.44 -4.23
N VAL A 32 7.74 -6.68 -3.23
CA VAL A 32 7.31 -6.79 -1.83
C VAL A 32 6.82 -5.43 -1.31
N ILE A 33 7.52 -4.33 -1.61
CA ILE A 33 7.09 -2.97 -1.25
C ILE A 33 5.77 -2.63 -1.93
N ARG A 34 5.63 -2.93 -3.22
CA ARG A 34 4.38 -2.68 -3.97
C ARG A 34 3.19 -3.39 -3.33
N GLU A 35 3.35 -4.66 -2.96
CA GLU A 35 2.29 -5.41 -2.29
C GLU A 35 2.05 -4.90 -0.86
N ALA A 36 3.12 -4.55 -0.13
CA ALA A 36 3.03 -3.99 1.21
C ALA A 36 2.23 -2.69 1.22
N LEU A 37 2.53 -1.75 0.33
CA LEU A 37 1.83 -0.47 0.22
C LEU A 37 0.34 -0.65 -0.08
N LYS A 38 -0.01 -1.55 -1.02
CA LYS A 38 -1.40 -1.89 -1.35
C LYS A 38 -2.14 -2.49 -0.15
N ALA A 39 -1.56 -3.53 0.46
CA ALA A 39 -2.17 -4.23 1.58
C ALA A 39 -2.25 -3.34 2.84
N GLY A 40 -1.23 -2.51 3.08
CA GLY A 40 -1.18 -1.54 4.17
C GLY A 40 -2.25 -0.47 4.00
N PHE A 41 -2.39 0.09 2.80
CA PHE A 41 -3.46 1.06 2.55
C PHE A 41 -4.85 0.43 2.65
N GLN A 42 -5.03 -0.81 2.17
CA GLN A 42 -6.27 -1.56 2.41
C GLN A 42 -6.59 -1.71 3.90
N ALA A 43 -5.59 -2.05 4.72
CA ALA A 43 -5.78 -2.19 6.17
C ALA A 43 -6.19 -0.86 6.82
N ILE A 44 -5.55 0.25 6.43
CA ILE A 44 -5.90 1.61 6.87
C ILE A 44 -7.35 1.96 6.48
N VAL A 45 -7.74 1.67 5.24
CA VAL A 45 -9.10 1.92 4.76
C VAL A 45 -10.13 1.08 5.53
N ASN A 46 -9.86 -0.21 5.72
CA ASN A 46 -10.73 -1.12 6.46
C ASN A 46 -10.91 -0.72 7.92
N ASP A 47 -9.86 -0.26 8.58
CA ASP A 47 -9.93 0.21 9.98
C ASP A 47 -10.84 1.44 10.13
N ARG A 48 -10.91 2.27 9.08
CA ARG A 48 -11.72 3.50 9.06
C ARG A 48 -13.15 3.27 8.63
N MET A 49 -13.38 2.31 7.74
CA MET A 49 -14.71 1.98 7.25
C MET A 49 -15.26 0.76 7.98
N ASP A 50 -15.98 1.00 9.08
CA ASP A 50 -16.75 -0.02 9.78
C ASP A 50 -17.85 -0.62 8.86
N GLY A 51 -17.47 -1.57 8.00
CA GLY A 51 -18.40 -2.39 7.20
C GLY A 51 -18.60 -2.02 5.72
N ASN A 52 -17.79 -1.12 5.12
CA ASN A 52 -17.79 -0.96 3.66
C ASN A 52 -16.84 -1.94 2.98
N TYR A 53 -17.23 -2.42 1.79
CA TYR A 53 -16.48 -3.40 0.99
C TYR A 53 -15.53 -2.72 -0.01
N ASP A 54 -14.89 -1.63 0.41
CA ASP A 54 -14.03 -0.87 -0.49
C ASP A 54 -12.68 -1.58 -0.63
N THR A 55 -12.16 -1.60 -1.86
CA THR A 55 -10.92 -2.30 -2.20
C THR A 55 -9.86 -1.32 -2.67
N VAL A 56 -8.63 -1.52 -2.23
CA VAL A 56 -7.47 -0.77 -2.68
C VAL A 56 -6.79 -1.49 -3.84
N ARG A 57 -6.53 -0.75 -4.92
CA ARG A 57 -5.73 -1.21 -6.06
C ARG A 57 -4.74 -0.15 -6.51
N TRP A 58 -3.73 -0.57 -7.26
CA TRP A 58 -2.88 0.35 -8.01
C TRP A 58 -3.66 0.95 -9.19
N ASP A 59 -3.33 2.19 -9.56
CA ASP A 59 -3.78 2.77 -10.83
C ASP A 59 -3.15 2.05 -12.03
N ASP A 60 -3.64 2.36 -13.23
CA ASP A 60 -3.16 1.72 -14.48
C ASP A 60 -1.65 1.98 -14.75
N ASP A 61 -1.14 3.09 -14.20
CA ASP A 61 0.26 3.52 -14.34
C ASP A 61 1.18 2.95 -13.22
N PHE A 62 0.64 2.17 -12.28
CA PHE A 62 1.34 1.66 -11.09
C PHE A 62 2.08 2.75 -10.28
N SER A 63 1.49 3.93 -10.25
CA SER A 63 2.04 5.13 -9.63
C SER A 63 1.29 5.52 -8.36
N GLY A 64 -0.03 5.33 -8.36
CA GLY A 64 -0.95 5.71 -7.29
C GLY A 64 -1.79 4.55 -6.77
N LEU A 65 -2.44 4.77 -5.63
CA LEU A 65 -3.37 3.82 -5.01
C LEU A 65 -4.78 4.40 -5.03
N GLN A 66 -5.73 3.61 -5.52
CA GLN A 66 -7.14 3.96 -5.64
C GLN A 66 -7.96 3.16 -4.63
N ILE A 67 -8.92 3.82 -4.00
CA ILE A 67 -9.99 3.21 -3.21
C ILE A 67 -11.19 3.04 -4.14
N VAL A 68 -11.62 1.80 -4.30
CA VAL A 68 -12.66 1.41 -5.25
C VAL A 68 -13.84 0.83 -4.49
N GLY A 69 -15.03 1.39 -4.73
CA GLY A 69 -16.29 0.92 -4.18
C GLY A 69 -16.73 -0.41 -4.79
N ILE A 70 -17.77 -1.01 -4.22
CA ILE A 70 -18.32 -2.30 -4.68
C ILE A 70 -18.88 -2.27 -6.11
N ASP A 71 -19.24 -1.09 -6.61
CA ASP A 71 -19.76 -0.83 -7.95
C ASP A 71 -18.67 -0.41 -8.96
N ASP A 72 -17.39 -0.66 -8.62
CA ASP A 72 -16.21 -0.25 -9.40
C ASP A 72 -16.04 1.29 -9.51
N SER A 73 -16.75 2.08 -8.71
CA SER A 73 -16.52 3.53 -8.60
C SER A 73 -15.18 3.82 -7.92
N ILE A 74 -14.49 4.88 -8.35
CA ILE A 74 -13.32 5.38 -7.62
C ILE A 74 -13.82 6.36 -6.56
N GLU A 75 -13.78 5.94 -5.29
CA GLU A 75 -14.18 6.75 -4.14
C GLU A 75 -13.08 7.77 -3.76
N GLY A 76 -11.82 7.43 -4.09
CA GLY A 76 -10.70 8.35 -3.98
C GLY A 76 -9.39 7.72 -4.42
N GLU A 77 -8.37 8.54 -4.55
CA GLU A 77 -7.03 8.09 -4.94
C GLU A 77 -5.96 8.92 -4.24
N ILE A 78 -4.78 8.33 -4.12
CA ILE A 78 -3.56 8.99 -3.69
C ILE A 78 -2.45 8.76 -4.71
N GLN A 79 -1.81 9.84 -5.13
CA GLN A 79 -0.65 9.83 -6.01
C GLN A 79 0.55 10.50 -5.32
N PRO A 80 1.79 10.17 -5.71
CA PRO A 80 2.95 10.97 -5.37
C PRO A 80 2.73 12.43 -5.79
N ALA A 81 3.19 13.40 -5.01
CA ALA A 81 3.06 14.80 -5.39
C ALA A 81 3.86 15.11 -6.67
N ASP A 82 3.47 16.14 -7.42
CA ASP A 82 4.18 16.57 -8.62
C ASP A 82 5.68 16.78 -8.35
N GLY A 83 6.51 16.02 -9.05
CA GLY A 83 7.97 16.07 -8.91
C GLY A 83 8.55 15.28 -7.73
N GLU A 84 7.72 14.61 -6.93
CA GLU A 84 8.19 13.61 -5.95
C GLU A 84 8.45 12.25 -6.63
N PRO A 85 9.35 11.42 -6.07
CA PRO A 85 9.59 10.07 -6.55
C PRO A 85 8.37 9.16 -6.30
N SER A 86 8.35 7.97 -6.90
CA SER A 86 7.24 7.01 -6.71
C SER A 86 7.08 6.60 -5.24
N PHE A 87 5.92 6.07 -4.85
CA PHE A 87 5.74 5.58 -3.48
C PHE A 87 6.73 4.48 -3.09
N ILE A 88 7.16 3.65 -4.04
CA ILE A 88 8.18 2.62 -3.80
C ILE A 88 9.51 3.29 -3.40
N GLU A 89 9.95 4.29 -4.15
CA GLU A 89 11.19 5.00 -3.86
C GLU A 89 11.09 5.83 -2.57
N GLN A 90 9.95 6.50 -2.34
CA GLN A 90 9.69 7.18 -1.07
C GLN A 90 9.72 6.20 0.11
N PHE A 91 9.22 4.97 -0.07
CA PHE A 91 9.22 3.95 0.97
C PHE A 91 10.64 3.47 1.28
N LYS A 92 11.48 3.30 0.26
CA LYS A 92 12.90 2.95 0.46
C LYS A 92 13.65 4.04 1.23
N GLU A 93 13.30 5.30 1.04
CA GLU A 93 13.92 6.44 1.72
C GLU A 93 13.41 6.62 3.15
N ASP A 94 12.08 6.67 3.34
CA ASP A 94 11.43 6.86 4.64
C ASP A 94 10.06 6.17 4.67
N PRO A 95 10.00 4.90 5.11
CA PRO A 95 8.75 4.13 5.20
C PRO A 95 7.69 4.83 6.05
N ASN A 96 8.09 5.42 7.18
CA ASN A 96 7.17 6.05 8.13
C ASN A 96 6.47 7.26 7.50
N LYS A 97 7.20 8.05 6.71
CA LYS A 97 6.63 9.19 5.99
C LYS A 97 5.59 8.74 4.96
N VAL A 98 5.83 7.62 4.27
CA VAL A 98 4.84 7.07 3.31
C VAL A 98 3.59 6.57 4.02
N TRP A 99 3.74 5.81 5.11
CA TRP A 99 2.59 5.35 5.90
C TRP A 99 1.75 6.52 6.44
N PHE A 100 2.40 7.57 6.93
CA PHE A 100 1.71 8.77 7.37
C PHE A 100 0.98 9.48 6.23
N LYS A 101 1.56 9.55 5.02
CA LYS A 101 0.87 10.08 3.83
C LYS A 101 -0.38 9.27 3.49
N LEU A 102 -0.27 7.94 3.49
CA LEU A 102 -1.40 7.04 3.21
C LEU A 102 -2.50 7.15 4.26
N ASP A 103 -2.16 7.20 5.55
CA ASP A 103 -3.14 7.37 6.62
C ASP A 103 -3.91 8.69 6.52
N ASN A 104 -3.21 9.80 6.27
CA ASN A 104 -3.85 11.10 6.06
C ASN A 104 -4.73 11.13 4.81
N ALA A 105 -4.31 10.47 3.72
CA ALA A 105 -5.12 10.37 2.52
C ALA A 105 -6.42 9.60 2.78
N ALA A 106 -6.34 8.43 3.44
CA ALA A 106 -7.53 7.69 3.84
C ALA A 106 -8.44 8.52 4.76
N ALA A 107 -7.89 9.24 5.74
CA ALA A 107 -8.67 10.13 6.61
C ALA A 107 -9.41 11.22 5.81
N SER A 108 -8.75 11.80 4.80
CA SER A 108 -9.31 12.86 3.96
C SER A 108 -10.37 12.36 2.96
N ILE A 109 -10.21 11.14 2.44
CA ILE A 109 -11.16 10.52 1.51
C ILE A 109 -12.41 10.04 2.26
N ILE A 110 -12.21 9.31 3.35
CA ILE A 110 -13.27 8.58 4.08
C ILE A 110 -13.96 9.46 5.12
N GLY A 111 -13.20 10.30 5.83
CA GLY A 111 -13.70 11.13 6.94
C GLY A 111 -14.50 12.36 6.51
N ARG A 112 -15.07 12.36 5.30
CA ARG A 112 -15.91 13.45 4.76
C ARG A 112 -17.34 13.42 5.29
#